data_AF-A0A8T2L004-F1
#
_entry.id   AF-A0A8T2L004-F1
#
_cell.length_a   1.000
_cell.length_b   1.000
_cell.length_c   1.000
_cell.angle_alpha   90.00
_cell.angle_beta   90.00
_cell.angle_gamma   90.00
#
_symmetry.space_group_name_H-M   'P 1'
#
loop_
_entity.id
_entity.type
_entity.pdbx_description
1 polymer ?
#
loop_
_entity_poly.entity_id
_entity_poly.type
_entity_poly.pdbx_seq_one_letter_code
_entity_poly.pdbx_strand_id
1 'polypeptide(L)'
;YPSSADKLMLAKSMIAVFPSLMIKIQEENKGFEHLYDPVSHCGFIEMKLRNLRRSLHDDQRRYRKRRRSSEGSAGAVTLQVIAEGEDESTQDWITATKRMRPSPENLASIKMGMEKTFNNRRLWITTQSPTIEEIFHQYPRFVDLPYLFDAEFAKIFPGKENQFLRKWEGHIVPKLLKVARLENENDPDVLSAGEESDESRCLRALKSLTSFLPPTATGRNKGWSKCSVKSALSYILEVKQTGTSIPSLYQEQTAGAAEVQQPKLVCLGDPCSAAQYIIVAKHDKVAIPLQDEGLTCALDKLFKMLWVCNVAYPVQLNSVYSFIEHVYDLPISGPKRSKVLELIAKLRALG
;
A
#
# COMPACT_ATOMS: atom_id res chain seq x y z
N TYR A 1 35.43 1.61 -5.89
CA TYR A 1 34.09 1.51 -5.29
C TYR A 1 34.19 0.43 -4.23
N PRO A 2 33.73 0.66 -2.98
CA PRO A 2 33.89 -0.32 -1.90
C PRO A 2 33.22 -1.66 -2.22
N SER A 3 33.89 -2.75 -1.89
CA SER A 3 33.41 -4.13 -2.02
C SER A 3 32.28 -4.43 -1.01
N SER A 4 31.64 -5.60 -1.13
CA SER A 4 30.70 -6.08 -0.10
C SER A 4 31.41 -6.28 1.25
N ALA A 5 32.64 -6.83 1.22
CA ALA A 5 33.44 -7.05 2.41
C ALA A 5 33.81 -5.75 3.13
N ASP A 6 34.17 -4.69 2.39
CA ASP A 6 34.54 -3.38 2.97
C ASP A 6 33.34 -2.76 3.72
N LYS A 7 32.13 -2.85 3.14
CA LYS A 7 30.89 -2.33 3.73
C LYS A 7 30.48 -3.13 4.96
N LEU A 8 30.64 -4.46 4.92
CA LEU A 8 30.38 -5.34 6.05
C LEU A 8 31.36 -5.11 7.21
N MET A 9 32.64 -4.89 6.89
CA MET A 9 33.65 -4.51 7.86
C MET A 9 33.30 -3.16 8.51
N LEU A 10 32.97 -2.15 7.70
CA LEU A 10 32.55 -0.84 8.19
C LEU A 10 31.30 -0.92 9.09
N ALA A 11 30.28 -1.68 8.72
CA ALA A 11 29.07 -1.88 9.52
C ALA A 11 29.38 -2.47 10.90
N LYS A 12 30.26 -3.49 10.96
CA LYS A 12 30.70 -4.10 12.23
C LYS A 12 31.53 -3.13 13.06
N SER A 13 32.47 -2.41 12.45
CA SER A 13 33.30 -1.41 13.15
C SER A 13 32.48 -0.26 13.72
N MET A 14 31.45 0.21 13.00
CA MET A 14 30.54 1.24 13.50
C MET A 14 29.81 0.81 14.78
N ILE A 15 29.41 -0.46 14.90
CA ILE A 15 28.81 -0.99 16.13
C ILE A 15 29.82 -1.25 17.24
N ALA A 16 31.04 -1.68 16.89
CA ALA A 16 32.11 -1.84 17.87
C ALA A 16 32.49 -0.50 18.54
N VAL A 17 32.48 0.61 17.77
CA VAL A 17 32.75 1.96 18.28
C VAL A 17 31.51 2.59 18.94
N PHE A 18 30.30 2.31 18.43
CA PHE A 18 29.05 2.85 18.95
C PHE A 18 28.04 1.73 19.26
N PRO A 19 28.15 1.03 20.41
CA PRO A 19 27.28 -0.10 20.74
C PRO A 19 25.78 0.25 20.78
N SER A 20 25.44 1.51 21.07
CA SER A 20 24.06 2.03 21.04
C SER A 20 23.43 2.06 19.65
N LEU A 21 24.21 1.86 18.58
CA LEU A 21 23.69 1.67 17.23
C LEU A 21 23.27 0.21 16.96
N MET A 22 23.52 -0.75 17.86
CA MET A 22 23.10 -2.15 17.64
C MET A 22 21.58 -2.32 17.73
N ILE A 23 20.97 -2.81 16.65
CA ILE A 23 19.51 -3.06 16.59
C ILE A 23 19.27 -4.53 16.30
N LYS A 24 18.93 -5.31 17.32
CA LYS A 24 18.49 -6.71 17.17
C LYS A 24 16.96 -6.79 17.15
N ILE A 25 16.41 -7.40 16.09
CA ILE A 25 14.95 -7.55 15.88
C ILE A 25 14.50 -9.01 16.07
N GLN A 26 15.40 -9.96 15.82
CA GLN A 26 15.24 -11.41 16.00
C GLN A 26 16.54 -11.94 16.61
N GLU A 27 16.50 -13.09 17.28
CA GLU A 27 17.69 -13.67 17.93
C GLU A 27 18.83 -14.00 16.96
N GLU A 28 18.47 -14.36 15.72
CA GLU A 28 19.38 -14.66 14.61
C GLU A 28 20.13 -13.43 14.05
N ASN A 29 19.67 -12.21 14.32
CA ASN A 29 20.27 -10.98 13.81
C ASN A 29 21.45 -10.52 14.69
N LYS A 30 22.58 -10.17 14.05
CA LYS A 30 23.82 -9.77 14.74
C LYS A 30 23.83 -8.28 15.08
N GLY A 31 22.90 -7.51 14.54
CA GLY A 31 22.56 -6.14 14.91
C GLY A 31 23.13 -5.06 14.00
N PHE A 32 23.98 -5.42 13.03
CA PHE A 32 24.61 -4.51 12.05
C PHE A 32 23.88 -4.40 10.71
N GLU A 33 22.86 -5.25 10.47
CA GLU A 33 22.23 -5.46 9.17
C GLU A 33 21.53 -4.18 8.65
N HIS A 34 21.09 -3.30 9.57
CA HIS A 34 20.54 -1.99 9.23
C HIS A 34 21.60 -0.99 8.70
N LEU A 35 22.89 -1.18 9.03
CA LEU A 35 24.01 -0.42 8.46
C LEU A 35 24.43 -1.01 7.11
N TYR A 36 24.61 -2.33 7.05
CA TYR A 36 24.79 -3.07 5.81
C TYR A 36 24.38 -4.53 5.96
N ASP A 37 23.44 -4.97 5.13
CA ASP A 37 23.10 -6.38 4.95
C ASP A 37 23.85 -6.95 3.73
N PRO A 38 24.74 -7.94 3.90
CA PRO A 38 25.46 -8.56 2.80
C PRO A 38 24.57 -9.43 1.90
N VAL A 39 23.38 -9.86 2.35
CA VAL A 39 22.45 -10.72 1.58
C VAL A 39 21.57 -9.87 0.65
N SER A 40 20.81 -8.91 1.17
CA SER A 40 19.97 -8.03 0.35
C SER A 40 20.71 -6.85 -0.29
N HIS A 41 22.00 -6.67 0.04
CA HIS A 41 22.81 -5.51 -0.34
C HIS A 41 22.15 -4.15 0.01
N CYS A 42 21.37 -4.11 1.08
CA CYS A 42 20.71 -2.91 1.59
C CYS A 42 21.40 -2.36 2.85
N GLY A 43 20.86 -1.27 3.41
CA GLY A 43 21.35 -0.63 4.64
C GLY A 43 21.87 0.80 4.44
N PHE A 44 22.16 1.48 5.54
CA PHE A 44 22.62 2.87 5.57
C PHE A 44 23.87 3.12 4.71
N ILE A 45 24.85 2.21 4.75
CA ILE A 45 26.12 2.35 4.02
C ILE A 45 25.88 2.27 2.51
N GLU A 46 25.09 1.31 2.02
CA GLU A 46 24.77 1.25 0.58
C GLU A 46 23.92 2.44 0.14
N MET A 47 22.98 2.91 0.98
CA MET A 47 22.19 4.12 0.71
C MET A 47 23.06 5.38 0.61
N LYS A 48 24.01 5.57 1.54
CA LYS A 48 24.97 6.67 1.51
C LYS A 48 25.87 6.61 0.28
N LEU A 49 26.43 5.44 -0.04
CA LEU A 49 27.22 5.25 -1.25
C LEU A 49 26.38 5.52 -2.52
N ARG A 50 25.13 5.05 -2.58
CA ARG A 50 24.21 5.32 -3.70
C ARG A 50 23.95 6.81 -3.90
N ASN A 51 23.82 7.57 -2.81
CA ASN A 51 23.63 9.03 -2.88
C ASN A 51 24.92 9.76 -3.26
N LEU A 52 26.09 9.38 -2.70
CA LEU A 52 27.39 9.92 -3.10
C LEU A 52 27.68 9.71 -4.58
N ARG A 53 27.32 8.54 -5.14
CA ARG A 53 27.46 8.25 -6.58
C ARG A 53 26.64 9.18 -7.47
N ARG A 54 25.47 9.66 -7.00
CA ARG A 54 24.61 10.59 -7.74
C ARG A 54 25.21 11.99 -7.87
N SER A 55 26.05 12.40 -6.92
CA SER A 55 26.77 13.69 -6.94
C SER A 55 28.13 13.65 -7.66
N LEU A 56 28.61 12.48 -8.11
CA LEU A 56 29.82 12.38 -8.93
C LEU A 56 29.54 12.83 -10.38
N HIS A 57 30.50 13.48 -11.01
CA HIS A 57 30.48 13.82 -12.44
C HIS A 57 30.70 12.57 -13.32
N ASP A 58 30.31 12.59 -14.60
CA ASP A 58 30.19 11.38 -15.42
C ASP A 58 31.53 10.67 -15.72
N ASP A 59 32.63 11.40 -15.76
CA ASP A 59 34.00 10.87 -15.85
C ASP A 59 34.45 10.11 -14.58
N GLN A 60 33.93 10.49 -13.41
CA GLN A 60 34.17 9.83 -12.13
C GLN A 60 33.28 8.57 -11.94
N ARG A 61 32.28 8.38 -12.81
CA ARG A 61 31.38 7.21 -12.79
C ARG A 61 31.98 6.07 -13.62
N ARG A 62 32.71 5.16 -12.96
CA ARG A 62 33.30 3.94 -13.57
C ARG A 62 32.32 2.94 -14.22
N TYR A 63 31.03 3.27 -14.39
CA TYR A 63 30.02 2.36 -14.95
C TYR A 63 29.46 2.87 -16.29
N ARG A 64 30.26 2.72 -17.36
CA ARG A 64 29.74 2.71 -18.72
C ARG A 64 28.79 1.50 -18.84
N LYS A 65 27.58 1.70 -19.36
CA LYS A 65 26.52 0.67 -19.48
C LYS A 65 26.96 -0.46 -20.42
N ARG A 66 27.70 -1.45 -19.91
CA ARG A 66 28.16 -2.62 -20.66
C ARG A 66 26.96 -3.51 -21.00
N ARG A 67 26.89 -3.99 -22.25
CA ARG A 67 25.88 -4.99 -22.68
C ARG A 67 26.01 -6.27 -21.85
N ARG A 68 24.90 -7.02 -21.72
CA ARG A 68 24.76 -8.22 -20.88
C ARG A 68 25.84 -9.28 -21.12
N SER A 69 26.20 -9.98 -20.04
CA SER A 69 26.72 -11.35 -20.03
C SER A 69 26.21 -12.03 -18.74
N SER A 70 26.05 -13.36 -18.76
CA SER A 70 25.30 -14.14 -17.74
C SER A 70 26.17 -14.63 -16.56
N GLU A 71 25.53 -15.34 -15.62
CA GLU A 71 26.10 -16.14 -14.50
C GLU A 71 26.79 -15.30 -13.39
N GLY A 72 26.70 -15.54 -12.07
CA GLY A 72 26.01 -16.50 -11.19
C GLY A 72 26.68 -16.36 -9.79
N SER A 73 26.18 -16.80 -8.62
CA SER A 73 24.89 -17.36 -8.13
C SER A 73 25.01 -17.31 -6.57
N ALA A 74 24.01 -17.21 -5.69
CA ALA A 74 22.54 -17.16 -5.71
C ALA A 74 22.04 -16.24 -4.53
N GLY A 75 20.74 -16.25 -4.18
CA GLY A 75 20.24 -15.58 -2.95
C GLY A 75 18.82 -14.98 -2.98
N ALA A 76 18.03 -15.24 -4.04
CA ALA A 76 16.67 -14.73 -4.16
C ALA A 76 15.70 -15.85 -4.56
N VAL A 77 14.46 -15.77 -4.08
CA VAL A 77 13.36 -16.67 -4.46
C VAL A 77 13.20 -16.60 -5.98
N THR A 78 13.57 -17.69 -6.65
CA THR A 78 13.61 -17.74 -8.11
C THR A 78 12.22 -18.07 -8.63
N LEU A 79 11.46 -17.02 -9.00
CA LEU A 79 10.46 -17.15 -10.06
C LEU A 79 11.22 -17.59 -11.32
N GLN A 80 11.12 -18.87 -11.66
CA GLN A 80 11.74 -19.41 -12.87
C GLN A 80 11.16 -18.67 -14.08
N VAL A 81 12.06 -18.13 -14.90
CA VAL A 81 11.70 -17.53 -16.18
C VAL A 81 11.37 -18.67 -17.15
N ILE A 82 10.10 -19.05 -17.18
CA ILE A 82 9.50 -19.70 -18.36
C ILE A 82 8.99 -18.55 -19.23
N ALA A 83 9.86 -18.09 -20.13
CA ALA A 83 9.55 -17.10 -21.15
C ALA A 83 9.86 -17.67 -22.53
N GLU A 84 9.37 -18.88 -22.79
CA GLU A 84 9.32 -19.55 -24.09
C GLU A 84 8.14 -20.52 -24.02
N GLY A 85 7.05 -20.19 -24.74
CA GLY A 85 5.74 -20.82 -24.58
C GLY A 85 4.83 -20.00 -23.65
N GLU A 86 4.02 -19.10 -24.23
CA GLU A 86 2.73 -18.81 -23.62
C GLU A 86 1.93 -20.11 -23.69
N ASP A 87 1.62 -20.71 -22.53
CA ASP A 87 0.72 -21.85 -22.46
C ASP A 87 -0.63 -21.44 -23.08
N GLU A 88 -0.98 -22.08 -24.19
CA GLU A 88 -2.19 -21.80 -24.99
C GLU A 88 -3.44 -21.84 -24.07
N SER A 89 -3.44 -22.78 -23.11
CA SER A 89 -4.50 -22.88 -22.10
C SER A 89 -4.62 -21.63 -21.23
N THR A 90 -3.52 -20.94 -20.90
CA THR A 90 -3.55 -19.73 -20.08
C THR A 90 -4.18 -18.55 -20.84
N GLN A 91 -3.86 -18.36 -22.13
CA GLN A 91 -4.50 -17.32 -22.95
C GLN A 91 -5.98 -17.61 -23.21
N ASP A 92 -6.34 -18.89 -23.35
CA ASP A 92 -7.74 -19.33 -23.41
C ASP A 92 -8.48 -18.99 -22.11
N TRP A 93 -7.89 -19.27 -20.94
CA TRP A 93 -8.48 -18.91 -19.65
C TRP A 93 -8.67 -17.39 -19.49
N ILE A 94 -7.69 -16.57 -19.91
CA ILE A 94 -7.83 -15.09 -19.91
C ILE A 94 -9.01 -14.69 -20.81
N THR A 95 -9.02 -15.16 -22.05
CA THR A 95 -10.02 -14.80 -23.06
C THR A 95 -11.44 -15.24 -22.66
N ALA A 96 -11.58 -16.46 -22.15
CA ALA A 96 -12.85 -16.99 -21.67
C ALA A 96 -13.35 -16.21 -20.44
N THR A 97 -12.51 -16.01 -19.42
CA THR A 97 -12.89 -15.29 -18.19
C THR A 97 -13.25 -13.82 -18.44
N LYS A 98 -12.56 -13.16 -19.37
CA LYS A 98 -12.86 -11.80 -19.83
C LYS A 98 -14.26 -11.71 -20.45
N ARG A 99 -14.65 -12.71 -21.26
CA ARG A 99 -15.93 -12.78 -21.99
C ARG A 99 -17.10 -13.30 -21.13
N MET A 100 -16.85 -14.13 -20.12
CA MET A 100 -17.90 -14.62 -19.20
C MET A 100 -18.56 -13.44 -18.47
N ARG A 101 -19.90 -13.41 -18.47
CA ARG A 101 -20.67 -12.42 -17.70
C ARG A 101 -20.82 -12.90 -16.25
N PRO A 102 -20.77 -12.00 -15.26
CA PRO A 102 -21.13 -12.33 -13.89
C PRO A 102 -22.58 -12.81 -13.83
N SER A 103 -22.77 -14.11 -13.55
CA SER A 103 -24.05 -14.74 -13.27
C SER A 103 -23.81 -15.96 -12.37
N PRO A 104 -24.79 -16.43 -11.58
CA PRO A 104 -24.60 -17.54 -10.64
C PRO A 104 -23.96 -18.79 -11.26
N GLU A 105 -24.34 -19.10 -12.51
CA GLU A 105 -23.86 -20.25 -13.29
C GLU A 105 -22.38 -20.09 -13.68
N ASN A 106 -21.95 -18.86 -14.00
CA ASN A 106 -20.59 -18.54 -14.41
C ASN A 106 -19.64 -18.30 -13.24
N LEU A 107 -20.12 -18.05 -12.01
CA LEU A 107 -19.26 -17.68 -10.88
C LEU A 107 -18.16 -18.71 -10.58
N ALA A 108 -18.48 -20.01 -10.69
CA ALA A 108 -17.50 -21.08 -10.48
C ALA A 108 -16.39 -21.05 -11.55
N SER A 109 -16.78 -20.94 -12.82
CA SER A 109 -15.87 -20.85 -13.97
C SER A 109 -15.01 -19.57 -13.94
N ILE A 110 -15.60 -18.44 -13.55
CA ILE A 110 -14.87 -17.18 -13.36
C ILE A 110 -13.84 -17.33 -12.23
N LYS A 111 -14.20 -17.89 -11.07
CA LYS A 111 -13.25 -18.13 -9.97
C LYS A 111 -12.10 -19.04 -10.39
N MET A 112 -12.41 -20.14 -11.10
CA MET A 112 -11.40 -21.04 -11.67
C MET A 112 -10.46 -20.32 -12.65
N GLY A 113 -11.01 -19.53 -13.58
CA GLY A 113 -10.22 -18.77 -14.55
C GLY A 113 -9.33 -17.70 -13.90
N MET A 114 -9.84 -16.98 -12.89
CA MET A 114 -9.04 -16.06 -12.08
C MET A 114 -7.91 -16.78 -11.35
N GLU A 115 -8.16 -17.99 -10.84
CA GLU A 115 -7.16 -18.84 -10.21
C GLU A 115 -6.08 -19.32 -11.19
N LYS A 116 -6.46 -19.88 -12.35
CA LYS A 116 -5.53 -20.38 -13.37
C LYS A 116 -4.63 -19.28 -13.92
N THR A 117 -5.16 -18.07 -14.06
CA THR A 117 -4.43 -16.91 -14.61
C THR A 117 -3.61 -16.12 -13.59
N PHE A 118 -3.66 -16.49 -12.30
CA PHE A 118 -2.99 -15.75 -11.21
C PHE A 118 -1.50 -15.48 -11.47
N ASN A 119 -0.71 -16.52 -11.80
CA ASN A 119 0.73 -16.38 -11.99
C ASN A 119 1.08 -15.48 -13.19
N ASN A 120 0.38 -15.65 -14.32
CA ASN A 120 0.54 -14.83 -15.51
C ASN A 120 0.23 -13.35 -15.21
N ARG A 121 -0.94 -13.09 -14.61
CA ARG A 121 -1.36 -11.76 -14.18
C ARG A 121 -0.36 -11.13 -13.22
N ARG A 122 0.06 -11.85 -12.18
CA ARG A 122 0.99 -11.36 -11.16
C ARG A 122 2.33 -10.99 -11.76
N LEU A 123 2.88 -11.86 -12.63
CA LEU A 123 4.12 -11.62 -13.36
C LEU A 123 4.00 -10.38 -14.25
N TRP A 124 2.99 -10.31 -15.10
CA TRP A 124 2.72 -9.19 -16.01
C TRP A 124 2.65 -7.85 -15.26
N ILE A 125 1.84 -7.77 -14.19
CA ILE A 125 1.71 -6.54 -13.40
C ILE A 125 3.04 -6.13 -12.75
N THR A 126 3.83 -7.09 -12.23
CA THR A 126 5.14 -6.76 -11.60
C THR A 126 6.25 -6.41 -12.58
N THR A 127 6.23 -6.95 -13.80
CA THR A 127 7.34 -6.81 -14.76
C THR A 127 7.12 -5.70 -15.78
N GLN A 128 5.87 -5.50 -16.22
CA GLN A 128 5.51 -4.49 -17.21
C GLN A 128 4.96 -3.19 -16.59
N SER A 129 4.52 -3.22 -15.31
CA SER A 129 3.93 -2.07 -14.61
C SER A 129 2.78 -1.38 -15.39
N PRO A 130 1.75 -2.14 -15.83
CA PRO A 130 0.60 -1.61 -16.57
C PRO A 130 -0.23 -0.63 -15.72
N THR A 131 -1.03 0.20 -16.39
CA THR A 131 -2.01 1.09 -15.73
C THR A 131 -3.17 0.32 -15.12
N ILE A 132 -3.98 0.97 -14.28
CA ILE A 132 -5.16 0.33 -13.68
C ILE A 132 -6.23 0.12 -14.76
N GLU A 133 -6.35 1.04 -15.72
CA GLU A 133 -7.16 0.87 -16.94
C GLU A 133 -6.75 -0.39 -17.71
N GLU A 134 -5.45 -0.59 -17.98
CA GLU A 134 -4.94 -1.77 -18.68
C GLU A 134 -5.20 -3.07 -17.90
N ILE A 135 -4.98 -3.06 -16.59
CA ILE A 135 -5.25 -4.22 -15.71
C ILE A 135 -6.72 -4.63 -15.78
N PHE A 136 -7.64 -3.69 -15.64
CA PHE A 136 -9.07 -3.98 -15.67
C PHE A 136 -9.62 -4.17 -17.08
N HIS A 137 -8.97 -3.62 -18.12
CA HIS A 137 -9.28 -4.02 -19.49
C HIS A 137 -8.94 -5.49 -19.73
N GLN A 138 -7.81 -5.99 -19.20
CA GLN A 138 -7.42 -7.40 -19.36
C GLN A 138 -8.18 -8.34 -18.41
N TYR A 139 -8.44 -7.90 -17.18
CA TYR A 139 -9.11 -8.68 -16.12
C TYR A 139 -10.34 -7.93 -15.58
N PRO A 140 -11.40 -7.74 -16.38
CA PRO A 140 -12.55 -6.88 -16.01
C PRO A 140 -13.36 -7.41 -14.82
N ARG A 141 -13.22 -8.69 -14.48
CA ARG A 141 -13.92 -9.31 -13.35
C ARG A 141 -13.63 -8.63 -12.01
N PHE A 142 -12.47 -7.98 -11.84
CA PHE A 142 -12.19 -7.20 -10.63
C PHE A 142 -13.12 -5.99 -10.43
N VAL A 143 -13.71 -5.45 -11.50
CA VAL A 143 -14.58 -4.26 -11.45
C VAL A 143 -16.01 -4.62 -11.07
N ASP A 144 -16.53 -5.75 -11.55
CA ASP A 144 -17.91 -6.20 -11.27
C ASP A 144 -18.02 -7.30 -10.21
N LEU A 145 -16.90 -7.90 -9.78
CA LEU A 145 -16.81 -8.85 -8.68
C LEU A 145 -15.69 -8.43 -7.69
N PRO A 146 -15.86 -7.34 -6.92
CA PRO A 146 -14.81 -6.77 -6.06
C PRO A 146 -14.30 -7.72 -4.96
N TYR A 147 -15.04 -8.78 -4.59
CA TYR A 147 -14.52 -9.84 -3.71
C TYR A 147 -13.33 -10.61 -4.30
N LEU A 148 -13.08 -10.51 -5.62
CA LEU A 148 -11.89 -11.10 -6.23
C LEU A 148 -10.59 -10.45 -5.74
N PHE A 149 -10.63 -9.20 -5.22
CA PHE A 149 -9.48 -8.61 -4.54
C PHE A 149 -9.10 -9.37 -3.27
N ASP A 150 -10.05 -9.96 -2.54
CA ASP A 150 -9.77 -10.79 -1.35
C ASP A 150 -9.04 -12.07 -1.76
N ALA A 151 -9.57 -12.77 -2.77
CA ALA A 151 -9.01 -14.02 -3.25
C ALA A 151 -7.60 -13.85 -3.84
N GLU A 152 -7.40 -12.76 -4.60
CA GLU A 152 -6.10 -12.41 -5.16
C GLU A 152 -5.09 -12.02 -4.06
N PHE A 153 -5.51 -11.18 -3.10
CA PHE A 153 -4.67 -10.77 -1.97
C PHE A 153 -4.32 -11.95 -1.07
N ALA A 154 -5.24 -12.88 -0.82
CA ALA A 154 -4.99 -14.11 -0.07
C ALA A 154 -3.92 -15.00 -0.75
N LYS A 155 -3.82 -15.00 -2.08
CA LYS A 155 -2.74 -15.69 -2.80
C LYS A 155 -1.40 -14.98 -2.73
N ILE A 156 -1.39 -13.65 -2.68
CA ILE A 156 -0.17 -12.85 -2.46
C ILE A 156 0.32 -12.98 -1.00
N PHE A 157 -0.61 -13.02 -0.04
CA PHE A 157 -0.35 -13.05 1.40
C PHE A 157 -1.23 -14.08 2.14
N PRO A 158 -0.91 -15.38 2.06
CA PRO A 158 -1.72 -16.44 2.68
C PRO A 158 -1.97 -16.24 4.18
N GLY A 159 -3.25 -16.31 4.58
CA GLY A 159 -3.69 -16.18 5.98
C GLY A 159 -3.71 -14.75 6.52
N LYS A 160 -3.51 -13.74 5.65
CA LYS A 160 -3.52 -12.32 6.03
C LYS A 160 -4.75 -11.55 5.54
N GLU A 161 -5.53 -12.13 4.63
CA GLU A 161 -6.65 -11.49 3.94
C GLU A 161 -7.78 -10.99 4.86
N ASN A 162 -7.90 -11.53 6.07
CA ASN A 162 -8.89 -11.12 7.08
C ASN A 162 -8.29 -10.36 8.29
N GLN A 163 -6.98 -10.09 8.31
CA GLN A 163 -6.29 -9.55 9.49
C GLN A 163 -6.71 -8.11 9.82
N PHE A 164 -6.99 -7.30 8.80
CA PHE A 164 -7.49 -5.94 9.00
C PHE A 164 -8.86 -5.94 9.66
N LEU A 165 -9.86 -6.60 9.05
CA LEU A 165 -11.22 -6.70 9.60
C LEU A 165 -11.23 -7.24 11.06
N ARG A 166 -10.43 -8.29 11.35
CA ARG A 166 -10.33 -8.89 12.70
C ARG A 166 -9.75 -7.95 13.77
N LYS A 167 -8.87 -7.03 13.39
CA LYS A 167 -8.14 -6.17 14.35
C LYS A 167 -8.65 -4.74 14.39
N TRP A 168 -9.15 -4.21 13.27
CA TRP A 168 -9.42 -2.79 13.12
C TRP A 168 -10.42 -2.30 14.17
N GLU A 169 -11.65 -2.78 14.13
CA GLU A 169 -12.74 -2.30 15.00
C GLU A 169 -12.58 -2.77 16.46
N GLY A 170 -12.20 -4.03 16.68
CA GLY A 170 -12.11 -4.61 18.03
C GLY A 170 -10.85 -4.21 18.81
N HIS A 171 -9.74 -3.89 18.14
CA HIS A 171 -8.43 -3.72 18.80
C HIS A 171 -7.73 -2.40 18.48
N ILE A 172 -7.81 -1.90 17.25
CA ILE A 172 -7.06 -0.71 16.81
C ILE A 172 -7.86 0.58 17.02
N VAL A 173 -9.12 0.63 16.56
CA VAL A 173 -10.04 1.76 16.69
C VAL A 173 -10.17 2.22 18.16
N PRO A 174 -10.44 1.35 19.16
CA PRO A 174 -10.60 1.80 20.54
C PRO A 174 -9.32 2.42 21.10
N LYS A 175 -8.15 1.90 20.69
CA LYS A 175 -6.84 2.39 21.14
C LYS A 175 -6.47 3.71 20.47
N LEU A 176 -6.72 3.87 19.17
CA LEU A 176 -6.54 5.15 18.46
C LEU A 176 -7.40 6.26 19.07
N LEU A 177 -8.67 5.96 19.32
CA LEU A 177 -9.59 6.89 19.98
C LEU A 177 -9.14 7.21 21.42
N LYS A 178 -8.70 6.21 22.20
CA LYS A 178 -8.14 6.42 23.55
C LYS A 178 -6.91 7.33 23.53
N VAL A 179 -5.99 7.18 22.56
CA VAL A 179 -4.88 8.14 22.39
C VAL A 179 -5.41 9.55 22.09
N ALA A 180 -6.40 9.68 21.20
CA ALA A 180 -6.95 10.98 20.84
C ALA A 180 -7.56 11.71 22.06
N ARG A 181 -8.29 10.98 22.92
CA ARG A 181 -8.85 11.56 24.16
C ARG A 181 -7.75 12.05 25.12
N LEU A 182 -6.66 11.29 25.25
CA LEU A 182 -5.53 11.64 26.13
C LEU A 182 -4.66 12.78 25.59
N GLU A 183 -4.65 13.00 24.28
CA GLU A 183 -3.91 14.12 23.66
C GLU A 183 -4.74 15.40 23.55
N ASN A 184 -6.07 15.29 23.48
CA ASN A 184 -7.02 16.41 23.36
C ASN A 184 -8.21 16.25 24.32
N GLU A 185 -8.02 16.51 25.61
CA GLU A 185 -9.10 16.41 26.62
C GLU A 185 -10.28 17.38 26.37
N ASN A 186 -10.07 18.45 25.60
CA ASN A 186 -11.05 19.52 25.34
C ASN A 186 -11.69 19.49 23.93
N ASP A 187 -11.51 18.41 23.14
CA ASP A 187 -12.11 18.33 21.80
C ASP A 187 -13.61 17.95 21.89
N PRO A 188 -14.55 18.79 21.42
CA PRO A 188 -15.98 18.48 21.46
C PRO A 188 -16.35 17.24 20.63
N ASP A 189 -15.56 16.90 19.60
CA ASP A 189 -15.74 15.68 18.79
C ASP A 189 -15.35 14.41 19.59
N VAL A 190 -14.83 14.52 20.83
CA VAL A 190 -14.50 13.41 21.75
C VAL A 190 -15.68 12.98 22.63
N LEU A 191 -16.62 13.88 22.92
CA LEU A 191 -17.58 13.77 24.03
C LEU A 191 -18.97 13.22 23.69
N SER A 192 -19.19 12.73 22.47
CA SER A 192 -20.45 12.06 22.08
C SER A 192 -20.62 10.70 22.76
N ALA A 193 -21.12 10.69 24.00
CA ALA A 193 -21.48 9.49 24.76
C ALA A 193 -22.85 8.88 24.36
N GLY A 194 -23.20 8.96 23.07
CA GLY A 194 -24.37 8.27 22.50
C GLY A 194 -24.00 6.93 21.88
N GLU A 195 -25.00 6.23 21.33
CA GLU A 195 -24.77 5.06 20.47
C GLU A 195 -24.16 5.53 19.13
N GLU A 196 -22.83 5.66 19.12
CA GLU A 196 -22.09 6.04 17.93
C GLU A 196 -21.94 4.85 16.96
N SER A 197 -22.37 5.05 15.71
CA SER A 197 -22.26 4.06 14.64
C SER A 197 -20.83 3.61 14.39
N ASP A 198 -20.69 2.35 13.99
CA ASP A 198 -19.40 1.71 13.68
C ASP A 198 -18.64 2.47 12.59
N GLU A 199 -19.37 3.02 11.61
CA GLU A 199 -18.84 3.89 10.56
C GLU A 199 -18.31 5.22 11.11
N SER A 200 -19.02 5.88 12.05
CA SER A 200 -18.53 7.10 12.70
C SER A 200 -17.26 6.82 13.52
N ARG A 201 -17.25 5.72 14.28
CA ARG A 201 -16.05 5.26 15.02
C ARG A 201 -14.87 4.99 14.09
N CYS A 202 -15.10 4.31 12.97
CA CYS A 202 -14.08 4.06 11.95
C CYS A 202 -13.57 5.36 11.30
N LEU A 203 -14.47 6.28 10.94
CA LEU A 203 -14.13 7.58 10.36
C LEU A 203 -13.29 8.44 11.32
N ARG A 204 -13.66 8.47 12.60
CA ARG A 204 -12.88 9.15 13.65
C ARG A 204 -11.52 8.51 13.85
N ALA A 205 -11.44 7.19 13.93
CA ALA A 205 -10.15 6.50 14.04
C ALA A 205 -9.23 6.77 12.83
N LEU A 206 -9.79 6.85 11.61
CA LEU A 206 -9.05 7.23 10.40
C LEU A 206 -8.56 8.69 10.44
N LYS A 207 -9.40 9.62 10.93
CA LYS A 207 -9.01 11.02 11.19
C LYS A 207 -7.84 11.08 12.18
N SER A 208 -7.96 10.40 13.33
CA SER A 208 -6.93 10.35 14.38
C SER A 208 -5.63 9.69 13.90
N LEU A 209 -5.70 8.57 13.18
CA LEU A 209 -4.51 7.94 12.59
C LEU A 209 -3.77 8.91 11.65
N THR A 210 -4.51 9.70 10.88
CA THR A 210 -3.95 10.68 9.93
C THR A 210 -3.38 11.92 10.64
N SER A 211 -3.85 12.29 11.84
CA SER A 211 -3.22 13.35 12.64
C SER A 211 -1.95 12.85 13.37
N PHE A 212 -1.98 11.64 13.94
CA PHE A 212 -0.82 11.03 14.61
C PHE A 212 0.35 10.73 13.65
N LEU A 213 0.04 10.44 12.39
CA LEU A 213 1.03 10.15 11.35
C LEU A 213 1.06 11.31 10.32
N PRO A 214 1.60 12.48 10.71
CA PRO A 214 1.34 13.73 10.00
C PRO A 214 1.77 13.67 8.52
N PRO A 215 0.97 14.24 7.62
CA PRO A 215 1.12 14.07 6.18
C PRO A 215 2.54 14.38 5.69
N THR A 216 2.99 13.60 4.71
CA THR A 216 4.27 13.91 4.07
C THR A 216 4.08 15.04 3.08
N ALA A 217 4.74 16.17 3.34
CA ALA A 217 4.82 17.26 2.38
C ALA A 217 5.35 16.73 1.04
N THR A 218 4.77 17.22 -0.07
CA THR A 218 5.28 16.95 -1.41
C THR A 218 6.76 17.36 -1.50
N GLY A 219 7.55 16.58 -2.24
CA GLY A 219 9.01 16.65 -2.16
C GLY A 219 9.59 18.03 -2.51
N ARG A 220 10.78 18.32 -1.96
CA ARG A 220 11.53 19.61 -1.97
C ARG A 220 11.59 20.41 -3.30
N ASN A 221 11.21 19.82 -4.43
CA ASN A 221 11.27 20.42 -5.76
C ASN A 221 9.95 21.10 -6.19
N LYS A 222 8.85 20.91 -5.47
CA LYS A 222 7.66 21.76 -5.53
C LYS A 222 7.56 22.49 -4.18
N GLY A 223 7.17 23.76 -4.20
CA GLY A 223 7.21 24.65 -3.02
C GLY A 223 6.53 24.02 -1.79
N TRP A 224 7.08 24.30 -0.59
CA TRP A 224 6.67 23.69 0.68
C TRP A 224 5.18 23.92 0.99
N SER A 225 4.33 23.02 0.51
CA SER A 225 2.92 22.96 0.87
C SER A 225 2.76 22.09 2.10
N LYS A 226 2.35 22.70 3.22
CA LYS A 226 1.94 21.95 4.42
C LYS A 226 0.60 21.28 4.13
N CYS A 227 0.63 20.02 3.69
CA CYS A 227 -0.59 19.21 3.56
C CYS A 227 -1.24 19.05 4.95
N SER A 228 -2.45 19.58 5.11
CA SER A 228 -3.22 19.46 6.36
C SER A 228 -3.84 18.07 6.51
N VAL A 229 -4.24 17.68 7.72
CA VAL A 229 -4.92 16.40 7.97
C VAL A 229 -6.18 16.26 7.10
N LYS A 230 -6.99 17.33 6.96
CA LYS A 230 -8.16 17.37 6.07
C LYS A 230 -7.78 17.16 4.59
N SER A 231 -6.69 17.78 4.13
CA SER A 231 -6.17 17.60 2.76
C SER A 231 -5.60 16.19 2.53
N ALA A 232 -5.01 15.57 3.55
CA ALA A 232 -4.49 14.20 3.45
C ALA A 232 -5.63 13.17 3.40
N LEU A 233 -6.67 13.33 4.23
CA LEU A 233 -7.83 12.46 4.24
C LEU A 233 -8.53 12.38 2.87
N SER A 234 -8.57 13.47 2.10
CA SER A 234 -9.14 13.47 0.72
C SER A 234 -8.37 12.65 -0.32
N TYR A 235 -7.22 12.06 0.05
CA TYR A 235 -6.51 11.03 -0.74
C TYR A 235 -6.86 9.59 -0.32
N ILE A 236 -7.67 9.38 0.72
CA ILE A 236 -8.31 8.07 1.05
C ILE A 236 -9.81 8.12 0.85
N LEU A 237 -10.48 9.17 1.35
CA LEU A 237 -11.94 9.26 1.39
C LEU A 237 -12.41 10.65 0.96
N GLU A 238 -13.24 10.70 -0.08
CA GLU A 238 -13.95 11.90 -0.51
C GLU A 238 -15.46 11.71 -0.35
N VAL A 239 -16.14 12.64 0.31
CA VAL A 239 -17.61 12.58 0.51
C VAL A 239 -18.30 13.40 -0.58
N LYS A 240 -19.31 12.82 -1.22
CA LYS A 240 -20.18 13.42 -2.25
C LYS A 240 -21.64 13.18 -1.90
N GLN A 241 -22.53 13.98 -2.48
CA GLN A 241 -23.97 13.86 -2.28
C GLN A 241 -24.51 12.57 -2.93
N THR A 242 -25.54 11.97 -2.34
CA THR A 242 -26.31 10.87 -2.93
C THR A 242 -26.84 11.29 -4.31
N GLY A 243 -26.82 10.38 -5.29
CA GLY A 243 -27.21 10.68 -6.67
C GLY A 243 -26.12 11.29 -7.55
N THR A 244 -24.90 11.53 -7.02
CA THR A 244 -23.74 11.90 -7.84
C THR A 244 -23.46 10.82 -8.88
N SER A 245 -23.43 11.18 -10.17
CA SER A 245 -23.28 10.21 -11.26
C SER A 245 -21.82 9.77 -11.43
N ILE A 246 -21.59 8.50 -11.78
CA ILE A 246 -20.24 7.93 -11.98
C ILE A 246 -19.37 8.78 -12.93
N PRO A 247 -19.85 9.28 -14.09
CA PRO A 247 -19.04 10.12 -14.97
C PRO A 247 -18.56 11.41 -14.31
N SER A 248 -19.31 11.98 -13.37
CA SER A 248 -18.90 13.20 -12.66
C SER A 248 -17.73 12.96 -11.69
N LEU A 249 -17.54 11.73 -11.20
CA LEU A 249 -16.42 11.37 -10.31
C LEU A 249 -15.07 11.47 -11.03
N TYR A 250 -15.07 11.35 -12.36
CA TYR A 250 -13.87 11.46 -13.21
C TYR A 250 -13.50 12.91 -13.58
N GLN A 251 -14.40 13.89 -13.40
CA GLN A 251 -14.18 15.27 -13.84
C GLN A 251 -13.17 16.02 -12.95
N GLU A 252 -12.21 16.72 -13.55
CA GLU A 252 -11.29 17.61 -12.83
C GLU A 252 -12.03 18.86 -12.32
N GLN A 253 -11.95 19.13 -11.01
CA GLN A 253 -12.61 20.28 -10.37
C GLN A 253 -11.67 21.46 -10.10
N THR A 254 -10.40 21.43 -10.55
CA THR A 254 -9.51 22.61 -10.48
C THR A 254 -8.29 22.48 -11.38
N ALA A 255 -7.96 23.54 -12.11
CA ALA A 255 -6.75 23.63 -12.93
C ALA A 255 -5.51 23.83 -12.04
N GLY A 256 -4.58 22.86 -12.04
CA GLY A 256 -3.41 22.93 -11.15
C GLY A 256 -2.46 21.74 -11.25
N ALA A 257 -1.98 21.44 -12.46
CA ALA A 257 -1.16 20.28 -12.83
C ALA A 257 -1.83 18.91 -12.57
N ALA A 258 -1.84 18.06 -13.60
CA ALA A 258 -2.30 16.68 -13.50
C ALA A 258 -1.36 15.85 -12.62
N GLU A 259 -1.52 15.92 -11.30
CA GLU A 259 -0.88 14.98 -10.38
C GLU A 259 -1.64 13.65 -10.45
N VAL A 260 -0.88 12.57 -10.66
CA VAL A 260 -1.40 11.20 -10.63
C VAL A 260 -2.00 10.95 -9.24
N GLN A 261 -3.32 10.98 -9.15
CA GLN A 261 -4.05 10.62 -7.94
C GLN A 261 -4.24 9.10 -7.95
N GLN A 262 -3.74 8.46 -6.90
CA GLN A 262 -3.95 7.04 -6.68
C GLN A 262 -5.43 6.77 -6.38
N PRO A 263 -5.89 5.52 -6.54
CA PRO A 263 -7.25 5.11 -6.19
C PRO A 263 -7.61 5.50 -4.76
N LYS A 264 -8.87 5.91 -4.57
CA LYS A 264 -9.42 6.32 -3.28
C LYS A 264 -10.89 5.95 -3.18
N LEU A 265 -11.43 5.96 -1.97
CA LEU A 265 -12.86 5.83 -1.73
C LEU A 265 -13.58 7.15 -2.02
N VAL A 266 -14.73 7.02 -2.67
CA VAL A 266 -15.79 8.01 -2.68
C VAL A 266 -16.96 7.46 -1.86
N CYS A 267 -17.42 8.24 -0.89
CA CYS A 267 -18.65 8.01 -0.13
C CYS A 267 -19.77 8.81 -0.77
N LEU A 268 -20.82 8.15 -1.24
CA LEU A 268 -22.06 8.78 -1.68
C LEU A 268 -23.06 8.77 -0.51
N GLY A 269 -23.40 9.95 0.00
CA GLY A 269 -24.23 10.09 1.20
C GLY A 269 -23.42 10.48 2.44
N ASP A 270 -24.00 10.29 3.61
CA ASP A 270 -23.38 10.61 4.90
C ASP A 270 -22.63 9.38 5.45
N PRO A 271 -21.29 9.44 5.62
CA PRO A 271 -20.50 8.32 6.12
C PRO A 271 -20.82 7.94 7.58
N CYS A 272 -21.64 8.68 8.31
CA CYS A 272 -22.04 8.33 9.68
C CYS A 272 -23.40 7.63 9.78
N SER A 273 -24.19 7.57 8.69
CA SER A 273 -25.58 7.06 8.74
C SER A 273 -25.96 6.15 7.56
N ALA A 274 -25.82 6.62 6.33
CA ALA A 274 -26.16 5.86 5.12
C ALA A 274 -25.27 6.28 3.95
N ALA A 275 -24.32 5.40 3.60
CA ALA A 275 -23.31 5.65 2.60
C ALA A 275 -23.16 4.47 1.63
N GLN A 276 -23.01 4.78 0.35
CA GLN A 276 -22.48 3.83 -0.64
C GLN A 276 -21.00 4.15 -0.89
N TYR A 277 -20.13 3.15 -0.81
CA TYR A 277 -18.70 3.31 -1.03
C TYR A 277 -18.29 2.83 -2.43
N ILE A 278 -17.43 3.61 -3.08
CA ILE A 278 -16.95 3.33 -4.44
C ILE A 278 -15.43 3.56 -4.46
N ILE A 279 -14.65 2.59 -4.93
CA ILE A 279 -13.22 2.84 -5.25
C ILE A 279 -13.17 3.54 -6.60
N VAL A 280 -12.55 4.72 -6.67
CA VAL A 280 -12.39 5.51 -7.90
C VAL A 280 -10.92 5.65 -8.25
N ALA A 281 -10.52 5.09 -9.39
CA ALA A 281 -9.24 5.35 -10.05
C ALA A 281 -9.51 6.38 -11.16
N LYS A 282 -9.27 7.66 -10.83
CA LYS A 282 -9.82 8.79 -11.59
C LYS A 282 -9.24 8.92 -12.99
N HIS A 283 -7.92 8.83 -13.11
CA HIS A 283 -7.20 8.97 -14.38
C HIS A 283 -7.51 7.82 -15.34
N ASP A 284 -7.66 6.61 -14.80
CA ASP A 284 -8.05 5.37 -15.48
C ASP A 284 -9.56 5.30 -15.80
N LYS A 285 -10.36 6.27 -15.36
CA LYS A 285 -11.83 6.33 -15.52
C LYS A 285 -12.57 5.08 -15.00
N VAL A 286 -12.05 4.49 -13.91
CA VAL A 286 -12.64 3.31 -13.28
C VAL A 286 -13.32 3.68 -11.96
N ALA A 287 -14.52 3.17 -11.77
CA ALA A 287 -15.26 3.19 -10.51
C ALA A 287 -15.72 1.76 -10.19
N ILE A 288 -15.44 1.29 -8.99
CA ILE A 288 -15.80 -0.04 -8.48
C ILE A 288 -16.74 0.15 -7.29
N PRO A 289 -18.06 -0.03 -7.47
CA PRO A 289 -19.01 0.00 -6.37
C PRO A 289 -18.75 -1.14 -5.39
N LEU A 290 -18.72 -0.83 -4.09
CA LEU A 290 -18.64 -1.83 -3.03
C LEU A 290 -20.05 -2.05 -2.48
N GLN A 291 -20.57 -3.26 -2.61
CA GLN A 291 -21.98 -3.60 -2.33
C GLN A 291 -22.20 -3.72 -0.83
N ASP A 292 -22.96 -2.79 -0.25
CA ASP A 292 -23.44 -2.80 1.14
C ASP A 292 -22.36 -3.09 2.21
N GLU A 293 -21.11 -2.70 1.90
CA GLU A 293 -19.94 -2.85 2.77
C GLU A 293 -19.67 -1.52 3.49
N GLY A 294 -19.68 -1.54 4.84
CA GLY A 294 -19.37 -0.36 5.67
C GLY A 294 -17.93 0.15 5.52
N LEU A 295 -17.63 1.32 6.10
CA LEU A 295 -16.35 2.02 5.88
C LEU A 295 -15.11 1.16 6.16
N THR A 296 -15.13 0.31 7.18
CA THR A 296 -14.04 -0.63 7.50
C THR A 296 -13.77 -1.59 6.34
N CYS A 297 -14.82 -2.20 5.78
CA CYS A 297 -14.73 -3.08 4.63
C CYS A 297 -14.27 -2.30 3.39
N ALA A 298 -14.78 -1.10 3.17
CA ALA A 298 -14.35 -0.25 2.06
C ALA A 298 -12.84 0.09 2.10
N LEU A 299 -12.30 0.38 3.29
CA LEU A 299 -10.86 0.62 3.49
C LEU A 299 -10.02 -0.65 3.25
N ASP A 300 -10.53 -1.81 3.70
CA ASP A 300 -9.94 -3.13 3.47
C ASP A 300 -9.84 -3.43 1.96
N LYS A 301 -10.94 -3.26 1.20
CA LYS A 301 -10.95 -3.43 -0.28
C LYS A 301 -9.99 -2.48 -0.98
N LEU A 302 -9.98 -1.20 -0.61
CA LEU A 302 -9.05 -0.23 -1.22
C LEU A 302 -7.60 -0.67 -1.00
N PHE A 303 -7.24 -1.05 0.22
CA PHE A 303 -5.89 -1.52 0.53
C PHE A 303 -5.51 -2.76 -0.30
N LYS A 304 -6.40 -3.76 -0.39
CA LYS A 304 -6.19 -4.98 -1.17
C LYS A 304 -6.04 -4.67 -2.66
N MET A 305 -6.89 -3.79 -3.21
CA MET A 305 -6.84 -3.35 -4.61
C MET A 305 -5.50 -2.68 -4.96
N LEU A 306 -4.97 -1.82 -4.07
CA LEU A 306 -3.64 -1.21 -4.27
C LEU A 306 -2.52 -2.27 -4.34
N TRP A 307 -2.53 -3.29 -3.47
CA TRP A 307 -1.56 -4.39 -3.52
C TRP A 307 -1.73 -5.30 -4.74
N VAL A 308 -2.98 -5.67 -5.08
CA VAL A 308 -3.29 -6.51 -6.24
C VAL A 308 -2.81 -5.84 -7.52
N CYS A 309 -3.16 -4.58 -7.73
CA CYS A 309 -2.75 -3.81 -8.91
C CYS A 309 -1.30 -3.28 -8.85
N ASN A 310 -0.53 -3.56 -7.78
CA ASN A 310 0.85 -3.06 -7.56
C ASN A 310 0.96 -1.52 -7.62
N VAL A 311 -0.03 -0.84 -7.05
CA VAL A 311 -0.17 0.62 -7.07
C VAL A 311 0.52 1.21 -5.84
N ALA A 312 1.38 2.20 -6.05
CA ALA A 312 2.04 2.91 -4.96
C ALA A 312 1.05 3.75 -4.14
N TYR A 313 1.24 3.85 -2.83
CA TYR A 313 0.39 4.68 -1.96
C TYR A 313 0.48 6.18 -2.31
N PRO A 314 -0.59 6.97 -2.04
CA PRO A 314 -0.51 8.44 -2.06
C PRO A 314 0.64 8.93 -1.18
N VAL A 315 1.52 9.78 -1.71
CA VAL A 315 2.76 10.16 -0.99
C VAL A 315 2.50 10.86 0.34
N GLN A 316 1.39 11.59 0.41
CA GLN A 316 0.84 12.30 1.56
C GLN A 316 0.53 11.33 2.71
N LEU A 317 0.13 10.10 2.38
CA LEU A 317 -0.43 9.09 3.27
C LEU A 317 0.45 7.85 3.46
N ASN A 318 1.68 7.82 2.90
CA ASN A 318 2.61 6.70 3.07
C ASN A 318 2.60 6.13 4.49
N SER A 319 2.83 6.97 5.51
CA SER A 319 2.83 6.53 6.92
C SER A 319 1.53 5.86 7.37
N VAL A 320 0.37 6.34 6.90
CA VAL A 320 -0.95 5.80 7.25
C VAL A 320 -1.12 4.40 6.62
N TYR A 321 -0.77 4.24 5.35
CA TYR A 321 -0.76 2.93 4.69
C TYR A 321 0.29 1.98 5.29
N SER A 322 1.47 2.48 5.65
CA SER A 322 2.50 1.73 6.42
C SER A 322 2.01 1.28 7.81
N PHE A 323 1.07 1.98 8.41
CA PHE A 323 0.40 1.54 9.63
C PHE A 323 -0.66 0.47 9.34
N ILE A 324 -1.44 0.62 8.26
CA ILE A 324 -2.42 -0.39 7.82
C ILE A 324 -1.71 -1.71 7.47
N GLU A 325 -0.54 -1.67 6.83
CA GLU A 325 0.34 -2.84 6.65
C GLU A 325 0.62 -3.57 7.97
N HIS A 326 0.90 -2.86 9.06
CA HIS A 326 1.08 -3.49 10.37
C HIS A 326 -0.19 -4.18 10.87
N VAL A 327 -1.38 -3.60 10.66
CA VAL A 327 -2.65 -4.25 11.03
C VAL A 327 -2.82 -5.58 10.27
N TYR A 328 -2.42 -5.63 9.00
CA TYR A 328 -2.40 -6.86 8.19
C TYR A 328 -1.26 -7.85 8.53
N ASP A 329 -0.40 -7.58 9.52
CA ASP A 329 0.87 -8.28 9.78
C ASP A 329 1.82 -8.32 8.57
N LEU A 330 1.79 -7.29 7.71
CA LEU A 330 2.75 -7.10 6.63
C LEU A 330 3.99 -6.35 7.11
N PRO A 331 5.16 -6.54 6.45
CA PRO A 331 6.35 -5.77 6.75
C PRO A 331 6.14 -4.28 6.44
N ILE A 332 6.31 -3.43 7.46
CA ILE A 332 6.15 -1.97 7.33
C ILE A 332 7.13 -1.42 6.29
N SER A 333 6.56 -0.99 5.17
CA SER A 333 7.24 -0.40 4.01
C SER A 333 7.31 1.13 4.12
N GLY A 334 8.06 1.78 3.22
CA GLY A 334 8.03 3.23 3.04
C GLY A 334 8.88 4.08 4.00
N PRO A 335 8.90 5.41 3.77
CA PRO A 335 9.64 6.38 4.58
C PRO A 335 8.97 6.64 5.95
N LYS A 336 9.70 7.26 6.89
CA LYS A 336 9.22 7.62 8.24
C LYS A 336 8.76 6.43 9.12
N ARG A 337 9.20 5.20 8.84
CA ARG A 337 8.93 3.98 9.64
C ARG A 337 9.08 4.17 11.17
N SER A 338 9.97 5.03 11.65
CA SER A 338 10.11 5.34 13.07
C SER A 338 8.82 5.88 13.71
N LYS A 339 8.11 6.82 13.07
CA LYS A 339 6.85 7.38 13.59
C LYS A 339 5.73 6.34 13.64
N VAL A 340 5.69 5.45 12.64
CA VAL A 340 4.74 4.35 12.59
C VAL A 340 5.00 3.38 13.75
N LEU A 341 6.27 3.02 13.99
CA LEU A 341 6.68 2.17 15.12
C LEU A 341 6.43 2.82 16.48
N GLU A 342 6.62 4.14 16.61
CA GLU A 342 6.34 4.92 17.82
C GLU A 342 4.84 4.88 18.16
N LEU A 343 3.95 5.11 17.18
CA LEU A 343 2.51 4.98 17.37
C LEU A 343 2.11 3.54 17.73
N ILE A 344 2.69 2.53 17.06
CA ILE A 344 2.46 1.12 17.39
C ILE A 344 2.86 0.80 18.83
N ALA A 345 4.02 1.29 19.29
CA ALA A 345 4.46 1.12 20.67
C ALA A 345 3.50 1.81 21.66
N LYS A 346 3.05 3.03 21.36
CA LYS A 346 2.06 3.76 22.17
C LYS A 346 0.73 3.01 22.29
N LEU A 347 0.22 2.44 21.19
CA LEU A 347 -1.02 1.64 21.20
C LEU A 347 -0.84 0.30 21.94
N ARG A 348 0.36 -0.29 21.93
CA ARG A 348 0.66 -1.49 22.74
C ARG A 348 0.69 -1.18 24.23
N ALA A 349 1.24 -0.04 24.64
CA ALA A 349 1.27 0.41 26.04
C ALA A 349 -0.11 0.78 26.62
N LEU A 350 -1.15 0.89 25.80
CA LEU A 350 -2.54 1.06 26.22
C LEU A 350 -3.32 -0.27 26.37
N GLY A 351 -2.65 -1.41 26.22
CA GLY A 351 -3.21 -2.75 26.40
C GLY A 351 -3.51 -3.08 27.85
#